data_AF-A0AA41FGD1-F1
#
_entry.id   AF-A0AA41FGD1-F1
#
_cell.length_a   1.000
_cell.length_b   1.000
_cell.length_c   1.000
_cell.angle_alpha   90.00
_cell.angle_beta   90.00
_cell.angle_gamma   90.00
#
_symmetry.space_group_name_H-M   'P 1'
#
loop_
_entity.id
_entity.type
_entity.pdbx_description
1 polymer ?
#
loop_
_entity_poly.entity_id
_entity_poly.type
_entity_poly.pdbx_seq_one_letter_code
_entity_poly.pdbx_strand_id
1 'polypeptide(L)' 'MQPISVEKFADMVMKNNKGYHKKELVKTLRETLAAKKNGARCMVCGAPIWAAGSAITGSNLCFTCTTGEADDSEDYEIE' A
#
# COMPACT_ATOMS: atom_id res chain seq x y z
N MET A 1 5.09 6.43 -8.84
CA MET A 1 4.56 5.07 -8.64
C MET A 1 4.02 4.48 -9.92
N GLN A 2 4.10 3.16 -10.06
CA GLN A 2 3.54 2.35 -11.13
C GLN A 2 2.24 1.67 -10.67
N PRO A 3 1.15 1.74 -11.44
CA PRO A 3 -0.11 1.11 -11.06
C PRO A 3 -0.01 -0.42 -11.13
N ILE A 4 -0.63 -1.10 -10.17
CA ILE A 4 -0.71 -2.56 -10.11
C ILE A 4 -2.08 -3.01 -9.57
N SER A 5 -2.57 -4.18 -10.00
CA SER A 5 -3.78 -4.74 -9.39
C SER A 5 -3.51 -5.27 -7.98
N VAL A 6 -4.53 -5.26 -7.14
CA VAL A 6 -4.50 -5.83 -5.79
C VAL A 6 -3.98 -7.27 -5.79
N GLU A 7 -4.49 -8.11 -6.70
CA GLU A 7 -4.11 -9.52 -6.79
C GLU A 7 -2.64 -9.69 -7.14
N LYS A 8 -2.15 -8.93 -8.12
CA LYS A 8 -0.76 -9.04 -8.59
C LYS A 8 0.22 -8.53 -7.53
N PHE A 9 -0.13 -7.46 -6.82
CA PHE A 9 0.65 -6.98 -5.69
C PHE A 9 0.69 -8.03 -4.56
N ALA A 10 -0.46 -8.59 -4.20
CA ALA A 10 -0.51 -9.66 -3.19
C ALA A 10 0.34 -10.87 -3.58
N ASP A 11 0.31 -11.30 -4.84
CA ASP A 11 1.14 -12.38 -5.35
C ASP A 11 2.64 -12.09 -5.26
N MET A 12 3.06 -10.86 -5.58
CA MET A 12 4.45 -10.45 -5.40
C MET A 12 4.88 -10.48 -3.92
N VAL A 13 4.02 -10.01 -3.02
CA VAL A 13 4.31 -10.06 -1.58
C VAL A 13 4.43 -11.51 -1.11
N MET A 14 3.53 -12.41 -1.52
CA MET A 14 3.61 -13.84 -1.17
C MET A 14 4.89 -14.50 -1.67
N LYS A 15 5.35 -14.14 -2.88
CA LYS A 15 6.56 -14.72 -3.47
C LYS A 15 7.83 -14.36 -2.70
N ASN A 16 7.90 -13.14 -2.18
CA ASN A 16 9.11 -12.59 -1.59
C ASN A 16 9.12 -12.65 -0.04
N ASN A 17 7.98 -12.88 0.60
CA ASN A 17 7.84 -12.84 2.06
C ASN A 17 7.18 -14.11 2.60
N LYS A 18 7.83 -14.78 3.56
CA LYS A 18 7.24 -15.91 4.29
C LYS A 18 6.39 -15.39 5.45
N GLY A 19 5.24 -16.03 5.72
CA GLY A 19 4.39 -15.74 6.89
C GLY A 19 3.17 -14.86 6.63
N TYR A 20 2.98 -14.37 5.40
CA TYR A 20 1.74 -13.69 5.03
C TYR A 20 0.64 -14.67 4.62
N HIS A 21 -0.62 -14.31 4.92
CA HIS A 21 -1.79 -15.00 4.43
C HIS A 21 -2.43 -14.23 3.27
N LYS A 22 -2.36 -14.78 2.05
CA LYS A 22 -2.81 -14.10 0.83
C LYS A 22 -4.23 -13.54 0.93
N LYS A 23 -5.17 -14.28 1.51
CA LYS A 23 -6.57 -13.86 1.65
C LYS A 23 -6.71 -12.61 2.52
N GLU A 24 -6.04 -12.60 3.68
CA GLU A 24 -6.06 -11.45 4.59
C GLU A 24 -5.37 -10.25 3.95
N LEU A 25 -4.23 -10.46 3.26
CA LEU A 25 -3.55 -9.38 2.56
C LEU A 25 -4.42 -8.75 1.47
N VAL A 26 -5.08 -9.57 0.64
CA VAL A 26 -6.01 -9.08 -0.40
C VAL A 26 -7.15 -8.27 0.22
N LYS A 27 -7.70 -8.73 1.35
CA LYS A 27 -8.73 -7.99 2.08
C LYS A 27 -8.21 -6.63 2.54
N THR A 28 -7.07 -6.58 3.22
CA THR A 28 -6.46 -5.32 3.69
C THR A 28 -6.15 -4.37 2.54
N LEU A 29 -5.59 -4.87 1.43
CA LEU A 29 -5.31 -4.05 0.23
C LEU A 29 -6.59 -3.43 -0.34
N ARG A 30 -7.71 -4.17 -0.38
CA ARG A 30 -9.00 -3.62 -0.83
C ARG A 30 -9.53 -2.57 0.12
N GLU A 31 -9.38 -2.78 1.43
CA GLU A 31 -9.79 -1.82 2.46
C GLU A 31 -8.97 -0.52 2.39
N THR A 32 -7.64 -0.61 2.25
CA THR A 32 -6.79 0.60 2.14
C THR A 32 -6.99 1.32 0.81
N LEU A 33 -7.21 0.60 -0.29
CA LEU A 33 -7.57 1.21 -1.57
C LEU A 33 -8.90 1.97 -1.49
N ALA A 34 -9.92 1.38 -0.86
CA ALA A 34 -11.18 2.06 -0.61
C ALA A 34 -11.01 3.28 0.29
N ALA A 35 -10.21 3.17 1.35
CA ALA A 35 -9.88 4.29 2.24
C ALA A 35 -9.19 5.45 1.49
N LYS A 36 -8.21 5.13 0.62
CA LYS A 36 -7.54 6.11 -0.25
C LYS A 36 -8.54 6.79 -1.18
N LYS A 37 -9.41 6.02 -1.85
CA LYS A 37 -10.48 6.54 -2.73
C LYS A 37 -11.47 7.44 -1.96
N ASN A 38 -11.65 7.19 -0.67
CA ASN A 38 -12.46 8.03 0.23
C ASN A 38 -11.67 9.19 0.88
N GLY A 39 -10.44 9.46 0.45
CA GLY A 39 -9.66 10.61 0.88
C GLY A 39 -8.83 10.43 2.15
N ALA A 40 -8.58 9.19 2.59
CA ALA A 40 -7.69 8.91 3.72
C ALA A 40 -6.32 9.59 3.54
N ARG A 41 -5.81 10.15 4.64
CA ARG A 41 -4.55 10.92 4.68
C ARG A 41 -3.53 10.27 5.61
N CYS A 42 -2.27 10.50 5.31
CA CYS A 42 -1.13 10.11 6.12
C CYS A 42 -1.27 10.71 7.52
N MET A 43 -1.20 9.85 8.54
CA MET A 43 -1.31 10.26 9.94
C MET A 43 -0.15 11.11 10.45
N VAL A 44 0.95 11.19 9.69
CA VAL A 44 2.15 11.98 10.04
C VAL A 44 2.15 13.36 9.40
N CYS A 45 1.83 13.46 8.10
CA CYS A 45 2.02 14.69 7.32
C CYS A 45 0.78 15.18 6.55
N GLY A 46 -0.34 14.44 6.58
CA GLY A 46 -1.58 14.84 5.90
C GLY A 46 -1.59 14.66 4.37
N ALA A 47 -0.50 14.19 3.76
CA ALA A 47 -0.48 13.80 2.35
C ALA A 47 -1.46 12.64 2.07
N PRO A 48 -1.90 12.40 0.82
CA PRO A 48 -2.64 11.19 0.47
C PRO A 48 -1.85 9.92 0.86
N ILE A 49 -2.56 8.89 1.33
CA ILE A 49 -1.90 7.62 1.68
C ILE A 49 -1.36 6.91 0.44
N TRP A 50 -0.29 6.13 0.65
CA TRP A 50 0.18 5.11 -0.28
C TRP A 50 -0.54 3.82 0.09
N ALA A 51 -1.53 3.39 -0.71
CA ALA A 51 -2.46 2.33 -0.29
C ALA A 51 -1.77 0.96 -0.21
N ALA A 52 -0.86 0.68 -1.13
CA ALA A 52 -0.05 -0.54 -1.12
C ALA A 52 0.81 -0.63 0.15
N GLY A 53 1.60 0.41 0.46
CA GLY A 53 2.43 0.44 1.67
C GLY A 53 1.62 0.51 2.97
N SER A 54 0.49 1.23 2.97
CA SER A 54 -0.41 1.29 4.13
C SER A 54 -0.99 -0.08 4.48
N ALA A 55 -1.29 -0.91 3.47
CA ALA A 55 -1.77 -2.28 3.71
C ALA A 55 -0.70 -3.18 4.34
N ILE A 56 0.57 -2.98 3.97
CA ILE A 56 1.71 -3.75 4.52
C ILE A 56 2.06 -3.30 5.93
N THR A 57 2.08 -1.99 6.17
CA THR A 57 2.43 -1.41 7.48
C THR A 57 1.27 -1.43 8.49
N GLY A 58 0.04 -1.63 8.02
CA GLY A 58 -1.16 -1.61 8.86
C GLY A 58 -1.51 -0.21 9.38
N SER A 59 -0.96 0.85 8.79
CA SER A 59 -1.15 2.25 9.21
C SER A 59 -1.35 3.14 7.99
N ASN A 60 -2.14 4.21 8.14
CA ASN A 60 -2.37 5.19 7.08
C ASN A 60 -1.12 6.07 6.89
N LEU A 61 -0.21 5.68 6.01
CA LEU A 61 1.04 6.38 5.73
C LEU A 61 1.16 6.71 4.24
N CYS A 62 1.75 7.87 3.92
CA CYS A 62 2.20 8.15 2.56
C CYS A 62 3.58 7.52 2.33
N PHE A 63 3.97 7.40 1.06
CA PHE A 63 5.25 6.84 0.63
C PHE A 63 6.44 7.41 1.38
N THR A 64 6.62 8.73 1.35
CA THR A 64 7.75 9.39 2.01
C THR A 64 7.81 9.15 3.50
N CYS A 65 6.66 9.07 4.19
CA CYS A 65 6.66 8.74 5.62
C CYS A 65 6.89 7.25 5.89
N THR A 66 6.63 6.37 4.92
CA THR A 66 6.92 4.93 5.00
C THR A 66 8.40 4.63 4.70
N THR A 67 8.97 5.22 3.66
CA THR A 67 10.30 4.85 3.13
C THR A 67 11.39 5.88 3.47
N GLY A 68 11.01 7.13 3.73
CA GLY A 68 11.95 8.26 3.83
C GLY A 68 12.36 8.83 2.46
N GLU A 69 11.82 8.31 1.36
CA GLU A 69 12.21 8.68 0.00
C GLU A 69 11.20 9.66 -0.63
N ALA A 70 11.68 10.47 -1.58
CA ALA A 70 10.86 11.44 -2.30
C ALA A 70 10.49 10.99 -3.72
N ASP A 71 11.32 10.13 -4.33
CA ASP A 71 11.07 9.56 -5.65
C ASP A 71 10.39 8.21 -5.48
N ASP A 72 9.16 8.10 -5.99
CA ASP A 72 8.33 6.91 -5.93
C ASP A 72 8.16 6.25 -7.31
N SER A 73 8.94 6.69 -8.31
CA SER A 73 8.72 6.34 -9.73
C SER A 73 8.87 4.85 -10.02
N GLU A 74 9.66 4.12 -9.23
CA GLU A 74 9.87 2.67 -9.36
C GLU A 74 8.99 1.83 -8.42
N ASP A 75 8.22 2.47 -7.53
CA ASP A 75 7.38 1.80 -6.54
C ASP A 75 5.96 1.55 -7.03
N TYR A 76 5.31 0.52 -6.48
CA TYR A 76 3.97 0.13 -6.89
C TYR A 76 2.88 0.81 -6.05
N GLU A 77 1.79 1.21 -6.70
CA GLU A 77 0.54 1.60 -6.05
C GLU A 77 -0.62 0.75 -6.56
N ILE A 78 -1.49 0.32 -5.66
CA ILE A 78 -2.67 -0.46 -6.00
C ILE A 78 -3.81 0.43 -6.55
N GLU A 79 -4.49 -0.03 -7.61
CA GLU A 79 -5.63 0.68 -8.23
C GLU A 79 -6.87 -0.18 -8.46
#